data_AF-A0A672YZH3-F1
#
_entry.id   AF-A0A672YZH3-F1
#
_cell.length_a   1.000
_cell.length_b   1.000
_cell.length_c   1.000
_cell.angle_alpha   90.00
_cell.angle_beta   90.00
_cell.angle_gamma   90.00
#
_symmetry.space_group_name_H-M   'P 1'
#
loop_
_entity.id
_entity.type
_entity.pdbx_description
1 polymer ?
#
loop_
_entity_poly.entity_id
_entity_poly.type
_entity_poly.pdbx_seq_one_letter_code
_entity_poly.pdbx_strand_id
1 'polypeptide(L)'
;MHCNRLRMDGWMDGVHLTCMLTKLKDNPGVVICTDDQKHGFSDGSKVSFSGVQGMTELNTRGPWEIKVRSPHAFSIGDISGFSEYERGGVVTEVKQPCTISFVKLLIFNDFGKMERHKTLHLTFQALHNFVKKEQRLPNPRSQSDADALLDLVRKLNEVAQLEQLDEAAVKSLSYTAQGDLAPINAFIGGLAAQEVIKACSGKFTPLQQWLYFDALECLPEEQDQLDDSTRYDGQIAVFGSAFQEKLAKQKYFLVGAGAIGCELLKNFALIGLGAGDKGHVTVTDMDFIEKSNLNRQFLFRSQDIGKSKSEVAAKAVKAMNPQMNISAHQNRLDPESEQVYDYHFFMGLDGVAAALDNVEARAYLDGRCVQHQKPMLEGGTLGSKGHTLVVVPHLTESYGPAKSSSNAAIPLCTLKNFPHRIEHTLQWARDQFEGLFKQTPENVNMFLRDADFVERTLGHGDAEALEVLGGVWSSLVDLAAGGQSPTSFEDCVKWARCKWETHFNNDILQLLHCFPPEHGAMDQCQHKQTLTNPSSSLVR
;
A
#
# COMPACT_ATOMS: atom_id res chain seq x y z
N MET A 1 7.02 38.07 -15.47
CA MET A 1 7.21 36.96 -14.52
C MET A 1 5.84 36.54 -14.02
N HIS A 2 5.30 35.42 -14.48
CA HIS A 2 4.15 34.79 -13.83
C HIS A 2 4.72 33.69 -12.93
N CYS A 3 4.80 33.97 -11.63
CA CYS A 3 5.09 32.95 -10.64
C CYS A 3 3.82 32.12 -10.51
N ASN A 4 3.81 30.93 -11.08
CA ASN A 4 2.69 30.01 -10.92
C ASN A 4 2.65 29.61 -9.43
N ARG A 5 1.59 30.01 -8.74
CA ARG A 5 1.32 29.64 -7.35
C ARG A 5 0.30 28.52 -7.36
N LEU A 6 0.63 27.40 -6.73
CA LEU A 6 -0.35 26.37 -6.42
C LEU A 6 -0.72 26.49 -4.94
N ARG A 7 -2.01 26.65 -4.69
CA ARG A 7 -2.58 26.49 -3.36
C ARG A 7 -2.78 25.01 -3.13
N MET A 8 -2.08 24.47 -2.14
CA MET A 8 -2.23 23.09 -1.71
C MET A 8 -3.19 23.07 -0.54
N ASP A 9 -4.28 22.33 -0.66
CA ASP A 9 -5.23 22.17 0.41
C ASP A 9 -4.73 21.06 1.34
N GLY A 10 -3.81 21.40 2.26
CA GLY A 10 -3.45 20.72 3.51
C GLY A 10 -3.00 19.25 3.48
N TRP A 11 -3.20 18.51 2.41
CA TRP A 11 -3.02 17.07 2.36
C TRP A 11 -1.62 16.73 1.89
N MET A 12 -0.59 17.07 2.66
CA MET A 12 0.80 16.77 2.27
C MET A 12 1.10 15.26 2.33
N ASP A 13 0.62 14.55 3.36
CA ASP A 13 1.05 13.16 3.65
C ASP A 13 -0.09 12.13 3.76
N GLY A 14 -1.35 12.55 3.70
CA GLY A 14 -2.52 11.65 3.71
C GLY A 14 -2.80 10.91 5.03
N VAL A 15 -2.11 11.23 6.12
CA VAL A 15 -2.32 10.61 7.44
C VAL A 15 -3.05 11.58 8.38
N HIS A 16 -4.14 11.12 8.99
CA HIS A 16 -4.81 11.82 10.09
C HIS A 16 -4.18 11.38 11.41
N LEU A 17 -3.66 12.33 12.19
CA LEU A 17 -3.12 12.09 13.52
C LEU A 17 -4.11 12.55 14.58
N THR A 18 -4.46 11.62 15.46
CA THR A 18 -5.34 11.85 16.61
C THR A 18 -4.76 11.17 17.84
N CYS A 19 -4.82 11.82 19.00
CA CYS A 19 -4.43 11.20 20.26
C CYS A 19 -5.35 11.63 21.41
N MET A 20 -5.45 10.77 22.42
CA MET A 20 -6.21 11.04 23.63
C MET A 20 -5.36 11.83 24.62
N LEU A 21 -5.98 12.83 25.25
CA LEU A 21 -5.35 13.69 26.24
C LEU A 21 -5.59 13.14 27.65
N THR A 22 -4.50 12.97 28.41
CA THR A 22 -4.58 12.49 29.80
C THR A 22 -4.49 13.65 30.78
N LYS A 23 -3.59 14.60 30.51
CA LYS A 23 -3.26 15.66 31.46
C LYS A 23 -2.81 16.92 30.72
N LEU A 24 -3.19 18.07 31.28
CA LEU A 24 -2.79 19.37 30.80
C LEU A 24 -2.43 20.28 31.99
N LYS A 25 -1.20 20.79 32.01
CA LYS A 25 -0.64 21.63 33.10
C LYS A 25 0.34 22.68 32.56
N ASP A 26 0.72 23.63 33.41
CA ASP A 26 1.80 24.62 33.21
C ASP A 26 1.52 25.73 32.18
N ASN A 27 2.44 26.69 32.09
CA ASN A 27 2.46 27.74 31.08
C ASN A 27 3.89 27.92 30.53
N PRO A 28 4.17 27.69 29.24
CA PRO A 28 3.24 27.27 28.18
C PRO A 28 2.54 25.95 28.50
N GLY A 29 1.27 25.82 28.09
CA GLY A 29 0.45 24.66 28.40
C GLY A 29 1.07 23.37 27.88
N VAL A 30 1.35 22.40 28.75
CA VAL A 30 1.92 21.10 28.39
C VAL A 30 0.81 20.06 28.35
N VAL A 31 0.61 19.50 27.17
CA VAL A 31 -0.32 18.40 26.89
C VAL A 31 0.43 17.08 26.99
N ILE A 32 -0.12 16.15 27.78
CA ILE A 32 0.37 14.78 27.93
C ILE A 32 -0.69 13.83 27.36
N CYS A 33 -0.28 13.03 26.38
CA CYS A 33 -1.11 12.03 25.70
C CYS A 33 -1.14 10.72 26.50
N THR A 34 -2.04 9.81 26.16
CA THR A 34 -2.05 8.46 26.76
C THR A 34 -0.78 7.67 26.42
N ASP A 35 -0.32 6.83 27.35
CA ASP A 35 0.96 6.10 27.22
C ASP A 35 0.91 4.97 26.17
N ASP A 36 -0.30 4.55 25.76
CA ASP A 36 -0.53 3.44 24.83
C ASP A 36 -0.25 3.80 23.36
N GLN A 37 -0.23 5.09 23.01
CA GLN A 37 0.08 5.55 21.65
C GLN A 37 0.95 6.82 21.65
N LYS A 38 1.99 6.80 20.81
CA LYS A 38 2.76 8.01 20.47
C LYS A 38 1.87 8.94 19.65
N HIS A 39 1.92 10.24 19.89
CA HIS A 39 1.05 11.20 19.19
C HIS A 39 1.41 11.41 17.71
N GLY A 40 2.66 11.14 17.30
CA GLY A 40 3.11 11.24 15.92
C GLY A 40 3.24 12.66 15.33
N PHE A 41 2.79 13.70 16.03
CA PHE A 41 2.94 15.09 15.60
C PHE A 41 4.41 15.56 15.51
N SER A 42 4.64 16.62 14.74
CA SER A 42 5.94 17.29 14.57
C SER A 42 5.91 18.74 15.08
N ASP A 43 7.07 19.34 15.34
CA ASP A 43 7.17 20.76 15.71
C ASP A 43 6.50 21.66 14.66
N GLY A 44 5.73 22.66 15.13
CA GLY A 44 4.98 23.57 14.26
C GLY A 44 3.67 23.01 13.71
N SER A 45 3.33 21.75 14.03
CA SER A 45 2.01 21.19 13.67
C SER A 45 0.90 22.01 14.35
N LYS A 46 -0.23 22.13 13.67
CA LYS A 46 -1.42 22.78 14.25
C LYS A 46 -2.44 21.74 14.67
N VAL A 47 -3.05 21.90 15.85
CA VAL A 47 -4.02 20.94 16.42
C VAL A 47 -5.30 21.62 16.91
N SER A 48 -6.39 20.88 16.97
CA SER A 48 -7.65 21.26 17.60
C SER A 48 -8.02 20.26 18.69
N PHE A 49 -8.70 20.73 19.73
CA PHE A 49 -9.17 19.89 20.83
C PHE A 49 -10.68 19.68 20.73
N SER A 50 -11.16 18.55 21.23
CA SER A 50 -12.58 18.27 21.39
C SER A 50 -12.81 17.37 22.61
N GLY A 51 -13.95 17.49 23.28
CA GLY A 51 -14.28 16.65 24.43
C GLY A 51 -13.46 16.89 25.71
N VAL A 52 -12.72 18.01 25.80
CA VAL A 52 -12.00 18.41 27.03
C VAL A 52 -13.00 18.90 28.07
N GLN A 53 -12.96 18.33 29.28
CA GLN A 53 -13.78 18.76 30.43
C GLN A 53 -12.97 19.65 31.39
N GLY A 54 -13.63 20.59 32.06
CA GLY A 54 -12.99 21.66 32.84
C GLY A 54 -12.50 22.81 31.97
N MET A 55 -11.49 22.57 31.12
CA MET A 55 -10.87 23.56 30.24
C MET A 55 -11.59 23.67 28.87
N THR A 56 -12.88 24.03 28.89
CA THR A 56 -13.76 23.98 27.71
C THR A 56 -13.40 24.96 26.59
N GLU A 57 -12.63 26.00 26.90
CA GLU A 57 -12.16 27.00 25.95
C GLU A 57 -11.29 26.37 24.86
N LEU A 58 -10.57 25.29 25.17
CA LEU A 58 -9.78 24.54 24.19
C LEU A 58 -10.63 23.85 23.12
N ASN A 59 -11.88 23.48 23.44
CA ASN A 59 -12.78 22.82 22.48
C ASN A 59 -13.27 23.77 21.38
N THR A 60 -13.22 25.07 21.62
CA THR A 60 -13.78 26.10 20.71
C THR A 60 -12.70 26.99 20.11
N ARG A 61 -11.57 27.17 20.80
CA ARG A 61 -10.42 27.96 20.32
C ARG A 61 -9.44 27.07 19.56
N GLY A 62 -8.90 27.57 18.46
CA GLY A 62 -7.89 26.87 17.67
C GLY A 62 -7.88 27.34 16.20
N PRO A 63 -6.99 26.76 15.37
CA PRO A 63 -6.05 25.70 15.70
C PRO A 63 -4.79 26.21 16.41
N TRP A 64 -4.18 25.35 17.24
CA TRP A 64 -3.03 25.66 18.10
C TRP A 64 -1.74 25.14 17.52
N GLU A 65 -0.73 25.99 17.38
CA GLU A 65 0.62 25.55 17.04
C GLU A 65 1.26 24.84 18.23
N ILE A 66 1.92 23.71 17.98
CA ILE A 66 2.54 22.88 19.02
C ILE A 66 4.07 22.85 18.91
N LYS A 67 4.70 22.55 20.05
CA LYS A 67 6.12 22.17 20.13
C LYS A 67 6.25 20.84 20.86
N VAL A 68 6.77 19.83 20.18
CA VAL A 68 6.98 18.48 20.70
C VAL A 68 8.00 18.52 21.83
N ARG A 69 7.69 17.81 22.92
CA ARG A 69 8.56 17.66 24.10
C ARG A 69 9.07 16.24 24.24
N SER A 70 8.24 15.26 23.91
CA SER A 70 8.56 13.83 23.89
C SER A 70 7.58 13.12 22.94
N PRO A 71 7.71 11.81 22.67
CA PRO A 71 6.73 11.07 21.86
C PRO A 71 5.29 11.04 22.42
N HIS A 72 5.10 11.44 23.68
CA HIS A 72 3.82 11.43 24.39
C HIS A 72 3.45 12.81 24.95
N ALA A 73 4.21 13.87 24.66
CA ALA A 73 3.94 15.19 25.20
C ALA A 73 4.36 16.31 24.24
N PHE A 74 3.57 17.37 24.20
CA PHE A 74 3.85 18.59 23.46
C PHE A 74 3.32 19.81 24.23
N SER A 75 3.92 20.97 23.99
CA SER A 75 3.41 22.23 24.54
C SER A 75 2.57 22.99 23.51
N ILE A 76 1.46 23.53 23.99
CA ILE A 76 0.65 24.59 23.39
C ILE A 76 1.03 25.92 24.04
N GLY A 77 0.60 27.05 23.47
CA GLY A 77 0.94 28.39 23.95
C GLY A 77 0.38 28.73 25.35
N ASP A 78 0.18 30.03 25.58
CA ASP A 78 -0.33 30.52 26.87
C ASP A 78 -1.78 30.08 27.13
N ILE A 79 -1.98 29.45 28.30
CA ILE A 79 -3.28 28.98 28.80
C ILE A 79 -3.64 29.61 30.16
N SER A 80 -2.93 30.64 30.60
CA SER A 80 -3.11 31.25 31.93
C SER A 80 -4.52 31.80 32.20
N GLY A 81 -5.25 32.18 31.15
CA GLY A 81 -6.63 32.68 31.24
C GLY A 81 -7.72 31.62 31.05
N PHE A 82 -7.37 30.32 31.12
CA PHE A 82 -8.29 29.22 30.87
C PHE A 82 -8.71 28.56 32.19
N SER A 83 -9.89 27.95 32.17
CA SER A 83 -10.40 27.16 33.29
C SER A 83 -9.51 25.94 33.58
N GLU A 84 -9.52 25.43 34.82
CA GLU A 84 -8.71 24.26 35.17
C GLU A 84 -9.14 23.02 34.37
N TYR A 85 -8.16 22.24 33.92
CA TYR A 85 -8.42 20.97 33.25
C TYR A 85 -8.90 19.92 34.26
N GLU A 86 -10.00 19.25 33.94
CA GLU A 86 -10.53 18.15 34.75
C GLU A 86 -10.12 16.79 34.18
N ARG A 87 -10.61 16.46 32.97
CA ARG A 87 -10.39 15.16 32.33
C ARG A 87 -10.77 15.15 30.84
N GLY A 88 -10.30 14.12 30.15
CA GLY A 88 -10.70 13.78 28.79
C GLY A 88 -10.18 14.75 27.72
N GLY A 89 -10.43 14.41 26.47
CA GLY A 89 -10.05 15.25 25.34
C GLY A 89 -9.42 14.45 24.22
N VAL A 90 -9.75 14.81 22.99
CA VAL A 90 -9.15 14.31 21.76
C VAL A 90 -8.43 15.46 21.08
N VAL A 91 -7.16 15.25 20.80
CA VAL A 91 -6.35 16.18 20.01
C VAL A 91 -6.35 15.66 18.57
N THR A 92 -6.73 16.53 17.63
CA THR A 92 -6.73 16.22 16.20
C THR A 92 -5.83 17.20 15.46
N GLU A 93 -4.95 16.69 14.60
CA GLU A 93 -4.13 17.55 13.76
C GLU A 93 -4.99 18.27 12.71
N VAL A 94 -4.80 19.60 12.61
CA VAL A 94 -5.44 20.47 11.63
C VAL A 94 -4.43 20.86 10.57
N LYS A 95 -4.45 20.15 9.45
CA LYS A 95 -3.61 20.48 8.30
C LYS A 95 -4.02 21.81 7.68
N GLN A 96 -3.09 22.74 7.61
CA GLN A 96 -3.32 24.06 7.02
C GLN A 96 -3.01 24.03 5.51
N PRO A 97 -3.81 24.71 4.67
CA PRO A 97 -3.42 24.96 3.29
C PRO A 97 -2.11 25.73 3.24
N CYS A 98 -1.22 25.34 2.32
CA CYS A 98 0.02 26.07 2.07
C CYS A 98 0.03 26.59 0.63
N THR A 99 0.70 27.71 0.41
CA THR A 99 0.95 28.21 -0.95
C THR A 99 2.39 27.90 -1.33
N ILE A 100 2.55 27.11 -2.38
CA ILE A 100 3.86 26.76 -2.91
C ILE A 100 4.17 27.66 -4.11
N SER A 101 5.34 28.29 -4.09
CA SER A 101 5.84 29.13 -5.18
C SER A 101 6.87 28.36 -6.02
N PHE A 102 6.63 28.28 -7.32
CA PHE A 102 7.49 27.57 -8.26
C PHE A 102 8.53 28.54 -8.85
N VAL A 103 9.74 28.52 -8.30
CA VAL A 103 10.90 29.31 -8.77
C VAL A 103 11.77 28.48 -9.69
N LYS A 104 12.44 29.09 -10.68
CA LYS A 104 13.35 28.39 -11.62
C LYS A 104 14.57 27.70 -10.97
N LEU A 105 14.67 27.69 -9.64
CA LEU A 105 15.82 27.15 -8.92
C LEU A 105 15.77 25.62 -8.93
N LEU A 106 16.94 25.01 -9.08
CA LEU A 106 17.12 23.57 -9.10
C LEU A 106 17.06 23.01 -7.67
N ILE A 107 15.95 22.36 -7.33
CA ILE A 107 15.77 21.62 -6.07
C ILE A 107 15.70 20.14 -6.44
N PHE A 108 16.56 19.33 -5.81
CA PHE A 108 16.71 17.89 -6.07
C PHE A 108 16.04 17.05 -4.98
N ASN A 109 15.54 15.87 -5.35
CA ASN A 109 14.75 15.00 -4.47
C ASN A 109 15.39 13.62 -4.22
N ASP A 110 16.61 13.39 -4.70
CA ASP A 110 17.37 12.17 -4.46
C ASP A 110 18.69 12.53 -3.76
N PHE A 111 18.99 11.81 -2.67
CA PHE A 111 20.12 12.05 -1.79
C PHE A 111 21.38 11.27 -2.20
N GLY A 112 21.28 10.25 -3.04
CA GLY A 112 22.41 9.37 -3.39
C GLY A 112 23.27 9.87 -4.56
N LYS A 113 22.67 10.57 -5.53
CA LYS A 113 23.28 10.93 -6.83
C LYS A 113 23.24 12.43 -7.15
N MET A 114 23.24 13.30 -6.13
CA MET A 114 23.03 14.75 -6.31
C MET A 114 23.97 15.44 -7.32
N GLU A 115 25.28 15.14 -7.28
CA GLU A 115 26.23 15.75 -8.23
C GLU A 115 26.00 15.29 -9.68
N ARG A 116 25.65 14.02 -9.86
CA ARG A 116 25.24 13.50 -11.17
C ARG A 116 24.00 14.22 -11.69
N HIS A 117 23.01 14.49 -10.83
CA HIS A 117 21.78 15.17 -11.25
C HIS A 117 22.02 16.61 -11.73
N LYS A 118 22.99 17.32 -11.15
CA LYS A 118 23.43 18.63 -11.67
C LYS A 118 24.04 18.50 -13.07
N THR A 119 24.88 17.48 -13.28
CA THR A 119 25.45 17.19 -14.60
C THR A 119 24.35 16.83 -15.61
N LEU A 120 23.39 15.97 -15.23
CA LEU A 120 22.26 15.59 -16.07
C LEU A 120 21.39 16.80 -16.47
N HIS A 121 21.22 17.77 -15.58
CA HIS A 121 20.52 19.02 -15.91
C HIS A 121 21.14 19.72 -17.12
N LEU A 122 22.46 19.92 -17.11
CA LEU A 122 23.18 20.49 -18.25
C LEU A 122 23.17 19.54 -19.46
N THR A 123 23.21 18.24 -19.22
CA THR A 123 23.23 17.22 -20.28
C THR A 123 21.94 17.21 -21.09
N PHE A 124 20.77 17.29 -20.46
CA PHE A 124 19.49 17.37 -21.19
C PHE A 124 19.36 18.67 -21.97
N GLN A 125 19.88 19.79 -21.46
CA GLN A 125 19.95 21.05 -22.23
C GLN A 125 20.89 20.92 -23.42
N ALA A 126 22.08 20.34 -23.22
CA ALA A 126 23.03 20.05 -24.28
C ALA A 126 22.45 19.10 -25.33
N LEU A 127 21.67 18.10 -24.92
CA LEU A 127 20.97 17.18 -25.83
C LEU A 127 19.97 17.93 -26.70
N HIS A 128 19.16 18.83 -26.14
CA HIS A 128 18.27 19.68 -26.92
C HIS A 128 19.03 20.56 -27.92
N ASN A 129 20.18 21.12 -27.52
CA ASN A 129 21.04 21.90 -28.42
C ASN A 129 21.66 21.04 -29.52
N PHE A 130 22.07 19.81 -29.19
CA PHE A 130 22.58 18.82 -30.15
C PHE A 130 21.50 18.51 -31.18
N VAL A 131 20.28 18.15 -30.75
CA VAL A 131 19.15 17.86 -31.65
C VAL A 131 18.81 19.07 -32.53
N LYS A 132 18.82 20.28 -31.97
CA LYS A 132 18.59 21.50 -32.74
C LYS A 132 19.66 21.72 -33.83
N LYS A 133 20.91 21.33 -33.59
CA LYS A 133 22.02 21.50 -34.52
C LYS A 133 22.08 20.37 -35.56
N GLU A 134 22.07 19.13 -35.10
CA GLU A 134 22.29 17.93 -35.92
C GLU A 134 20.98 17.38 -36.52
N GLN A 135 19.82 17.89 -36.09
CA GLN A 135 18.49 17.45 -36.53
C GLN A 135 18.20 15.96 -36.27
N ARG A 136 18.91 15.37 -35.31
CA ARG A 136 18.74 13.99 -34.83
C ARG A 136 19.21 13.86 -33.39
N LEU A 137 18.83 12.77 -32.73
CA LEU A 137 19.46 12.34 -31.49
C LEU A 137 20.87 11.78 -31.78
N PRO A 138 21.79 11.79 -30.78
CA PRO A 138 23.04 11.03 -30.84
C PRO A 138 22.80 9.59 -31.31
N ASN A 139 23.66 9.07 -32.16
CA ASN A 139 23.55 7.69 -32.63
C ASN A 139 23.93 6.72 -31.51
N PRO A 140 23.27 5.56 -31.38
CA PRO A 140 23.58 4.60 -30.34
C PRO A 140 25.06 4.26 -30.34
N ARG A 141 25.70 4.33 -29.16
CA ARG A 141 27.11 3.98 -28.92
C ARG A 141 28.14 4.73 -29.78
N SER A 142 27.76 5.88 -30.36
CA SER A 142 28.66 6.72 -31.16
C SER A 142 29.60 7.54 -30.30
N GLN A 143 30.91 7.23 -30.32
CA GLN A 143 31.92 7.99 -29.59
C GLN A 143 31.98 9.45 -30.06
N SER A 144 31.89 9.70 -31.37
CA SER A 144 31.95 11.06 -31.91
C SER A 144 30.77 11.93 -31.45
N ASP A 145 29.56 11.36 -31.38
CA ASP A 145 28.39 12.09 -30.90
C ASP A 145 28.46 12.32 -29.39
N ALA A 146 28.99 11.35 -28.63
CA ALA A 146 29.22 11.50 -27.19
C ALA A 146 30.24 12.59 -26.86
N ASP A 147 31.33 12.67 -27.61
CA ASP A 147 32.33 13.74 -27.45
C ASP A 147 31.73 15.11 -27.84
N ALA A 148 30.95 15.17 -28.93
CA ALA A 148 30.25 16.39 -29.33
C ALA A 148 29.21 16.86 -28.28
N LEU A 149 28.48 15.93 -27.66
CA LEU A 149 27.55 16.25 -26.58
C LEU A 149 28.29 16.74 -25.33
N LEU A 150 29.40 16.10 -24.97
CA LEU A 150 30.24 16.51 -23.84
C LEU A 150 30.81 17.92 -24.03
N ASP A 151 31.22 18.29 -25.24
CA ASP A 151 31.66 19.64 -25.55
C ASP A 151 30.55 20.69 -25.39
N LEU A 152 29.29 20.33 -25.73
CA LEU A 152 28.14 21.20 -25.47
C LEU A 152 27.87 21.36 -23.97
N VAL A 153 28.00 20.27 -23.19
CA VAL A 153 27.88 20.33 -21.73
C VAL A 153 28.95 21.24 -21.12
N ARG A 154 30.22 21.09 -21.55
CA ARG A 154 31.33 21.93 -21.08
C ARG A 154 31.07 23.41 -21.35
N LYS A 155 30.56 23.75 -22.54
CA LYS A 155 30.15 25.13 -22.89
C LYS A 155 29.03 25.67 -21.99
N LEU A 156 28.01 24.85 -21.70
CA LEU A 156 26.96 25.25 -20.75
C LEU A 156 27.52 25.43 -19.33
N ASN A 157 28.52 24.63 -18.96
CA ASN A 157 29.15 24.71 -17.66
C ASN A 157 30.03 25.97 -17.45
N GLU A 158 30.45 26.66 -18.50
CA GLU A 158 31.11 27.97 -18.39
C GLU A 158 30.22 29.00 -17.66
N VAL A 159 28.90 28.87 -17.83
CA VAL A 159 27.90 29.73 -17.17
C VAL A 159 27.42 29.10 -15.85
N ALA A 160 27.17 27.79 -15.84
CA ALA A 160 26.63 27.11 -14.66
C ALA A 160 27.65 26.92 -13.52
N GLN A 161 28.95 26.92 -13.86
CA GLN A 161 30.09 26.82 -12.93
C GLN A 161 29.97 25.64 -11.95
N LEU A 162 29.53 24.46 -12.44
CA LEU A 162 29.60 23.23 -11.64
C LEU A 162 31.07 22.85 -11.43
N GLU A 163 31.45 22.59 -10.18
CA GLU A 163 32.81 22.22 -9.79
C GLU A 163 33.27 20.91 -10.45
N GLN A 164 32.36 19.94 -10.59
CA GLN A 164 32.65 18.64 -11.17
C GLN A 164 31.54 18.23 -12.15
N LEU A 165 31.95 17.72 -13.31
CA LEU A 165 31.06 17.09 -14.29
C LEU A 165 31.24 15.57 -14.25
N ASP A 166 30.13 14.84 -14.18
CA ASP A 166 30.10 13.40 -14.40
C ASP A 166 30.14 13.10 -15.91
N GLU A 167 31.32 13.20 -16.52
CA GLU A 167 31.49 12.98 -17.97
C GLU A 167 31.07 11.58 -18.41
N ALA A 168 31.19 10.58 -17.53
CA ALA A 168 30.75 9.22 -17.79
C ALA A 168 29.22 9.14 -17.94
N ALA A 169 28.47 9.85 -17.09
CA ALA A 169 27.02 9.96 -17.24
C ALA A 169 26.62 10.69 -18.54
N VAL A 170 27.35 11.74 -18.93
CA VAL A 170 27.11 12.44 -20.22
C VAL A 170 27.28 11.50 -21.40
N LYS A 171 28.38 10.74 -21.43
CA LYS A 171 28.67 9.78 -22.49
C LYS A 171 27.63 8.64 -22.51
N SER A 172 27.27 8.12 -21.34
CA SER A 172 26.25 7.08 -21.21
C SER A 172 24.91 7.54 -21.76
N LEU A 173 24.47 8.76 -21.41
CA LEU A 173 23.25 9.34 -21.95
C LEU A 173 23.32 9.52 -23.47
N SER A 174 24.46 9.94 -24.02
CA SER A 174 24.65 10.00 -25.48
C SER A 174 24.50 8.62 -26.13
N TYR A 175 25.14 7.60 -25.56
CA TYR A 175 25.10 6.24 -26.09
C TYR A 175 23.70 5.62 -26.08
N THR A 176 22.86 6.03 -25.13
CA THR A 176 21.50 5.53 -24.97
C THR A 176 20.44 6.56 -25.38
N ALA A 177 20.80 7.63 -26.09
CA ALA A 177 19.90 8.76 -26.34
C ALA A 177 18.67 8.40 -27.19
N GLN A 178 18.79 7.39 -28.05
CA GLN A 178 17.69 6.83 -28.84
C GLN A 178 16.96 5.68 -28.12
N GLY A 179 17.34 5.39 -26.87
CA GLY A 179 16.73 4.35 -26.06
C GLY A 179 15.30 4.69 -25.68
N ASP A 180 14.40 3.72 -25.85
CA ASP A 180 13.00 3.82 -25.44
C ASP A 180 12.60 2.57 -24.66
N LEU A 181 12.60 2.68 -23.33
CA LEU A 181 12.47 1.56 -22.41
C LEU A 181 11.13 1.60 -21.68
N ALA A 182 10.31 0.56 -21.88
CA ALA A 182 9.01 0.45 -21.22
C ALA A 182 9.05 0.61 -19.69
N PRO A 183 10.04 0.05 -18.94
CA PRO A 183 10.16 0.29 -17.50
C PRO A 183 10.37 1.76 -17.13
N ILE A 184 11.23 2.49 -17.86
CA ILE A 184 11.50 3.91 -17.62
C ILE A 184 10.25 4.74 -17.92
N ASN A 185 9.56 4.44 -19.02
CA ASN A 185 8.29 5.07 -19.37
C ASN A 185 7.21 4.82 -18.32
N ALA A 186 7.11 3.60 -17.78
CA ALA A 186 6.16 3.28 -16.73
C ALA A 186 6.46 4.05 -15.43
N PHE A 187 7.73 4.11 -15.03
CA PHE A 187 8.17 4.82 -13.83
C PHE A 187 7.92 6.33 -13.95
N ILE A 188 8.49 6.98 -14.97
CA ILE A 188 8.33 8.43 -15.19
C ILE A 188 6.88 8.78 -15.49
N GLY A 189 6.17 7.96 -16.27
CA GLY A 189 4.77 8.15 -16.59
C GLY A 189 3.86 8.10 -15.35
N GLY A 190 4.12 7.16 -14.43
CA GLY A 190 3.40 7.09 -13.15
C GLY A 190 3.63 8.33 -12.28
N LEU A 191 4.88 8.79 -12.17
CA LEU A 191 5.21 10.02 -11.43
C LEU A 191 4.56 11.26 -12.08
N ALA A 192 4.69 11.43 -13.39
CA ALA A 192 4.11 12.54 -14.12
C ALA A 192 2.58 12.56 -14.02
N ALA A 193 1.92 11.41 -14.13
CA ALA A 193 0.47 11.31 -13.94
C ALA A 193 0.06 11.70 -12.52
N GLN A 194 0.84 11.30 -11.50
CA GLN A 194 0.60 11.72 -10.13
C GLN A 194 0.78 13.24 -9.97
N GLU A 195 1.80 13.85 -10.56
CA GLU A 195 1.98 15.32 -10.55
C GLU A 195 0.81 16.07 -11.20
N VAL A 196 0.22 15.52 -12.28
CA VAL A 196 -1.00 16.08 -12.88
C VAL A 196 -2.17 16.06 -11.89
N ILE A 197 -2.34 14.96 -11.15
CA ILE A 197 -3.37 14.87 -10.10
C ILE A 197 -3.11 15.91 -9.01
N LYS A 198 -1.86 16.06 -8.54
CA LYS A 198 -1.50 17.06 -7.52
C LYS A 198 -1.85 18.48 -7.99
N ALA A 199 -1.54 18.79 -9.25
CA ALA A 199 -1.79 20.10 -9.83
C ALA A 199 -3.28 20.43 -9.94
N CYS A 200 -4.13 19.48 -10.31
CA CYS A 200 -5.56 19.72 -10.49
C CYS A 200 -6.40 19.54 -9.21
N SER A 201 -5.87 18.86 -8.19
CA SER A 201 -6.60 18.61 -6.94
C SER A 201 -6.10 19.41 -5.74
N GLY A 202 -4.91 20.04 -5.83
CA GLY A 202 -4.28 20.69 -4.67
C GLY A 202 -3.92 19.71 -3.54
N LYS A 203 -3.79 18.41 -3.85
CA LYS A 203 -3.55 17.33 -2.88
C LYS A 203 -2.16 16.75 -3.07
N PHE A 204 -1.45 16.43 -1.98
CA PHE A 204 -0.06 15.95 -1.91
C PHE A 204 1.00 16.97 -2.33
N THR A 205 2.16 16.95 -1.68
CA THR A 205 3.25 17.87 -2.02
C THR A 205 3.76 17.60 -3.45
N PRO A 206 3.71 18.59 -4.36
CA PRO A 206 4.20 18.45 -5.72
C PRO A 206 5.73 18.40 -5.75
N LEU A 207 6.26 17.85 -6.83
CA LEU A 207 7.67 17.95 -7.13
C LEU A 207 8.07 19.42 -7.29
N GLN A 208 9.11 19.85 -6.57
CA GLN A 208 9.69 21.19 -6.70
C GLN A 208 11.17 21.04 -7.08
N GLN A 209 11.63 21.32 -8.30
CA GLN A 209 10.87 21.36 -9.57
C GLN A 209 11.32 20.26 -10.54
N TRP A 210 12.57 19.85 -10.43
CA TRP A 210 13.21 18.96 -11.39
C TRP A 210 13.46 17.61 -10.72
N LEU A 211 13.15 16.56 -11.45
CA LEU A 211 13.51 15.20 -11.08
C LEU A 211 14.34 14.63 -12.22
N TYR A 212 15.58 14.30 -11.90
CA TYR A 212 16.42 13.47 -12.75
C TYR A 212 16.46 12.09 -12.13
N PHE A 213 16.39 11.07 -12.98
CA PHE A 213 16.45 9.68 -12.60
C PHE A 213 17.29 8.94 -13.63
N ASP A 214 18.15 8.05 -13.14
CA ASP A 214 18.92 7.13 -13.97
C ASP A 214 18.94 5.73 -13.34
N ALA A 215 18.97 4.73 -14.21
CA ALA A 215 19.17 3.33 -13.86
C ALA A 215 20.38 2.79 -14.65
N LEU A 216 21.51 3.51 -14.60
CA LEU A 216 22.72 3.14 -15.35
C LEU A 216 23.29 1.79 -14.90
N GLU A 217 22.96 1.36 -13.69
CA GLU A 217 23.32 0.05 -13.16
C GLU A 217 22.66 -1.12 -13.93
N CYS A 218 21.67 -0.83 -14.78
CA CYS A 218 21.06 -1.82 -15.66
C CYS A 218 21.82 -2.03 -16.98
N LEU A 219 22.79 -1.18 -17.31
CA LEU A 219 23.56 -1.32 -18.55
C LEU A 219 24.38 -2.62 -18.54
N PRO A 220 24.49 -3.32 -19.69
CA PRO A 220 25.26 -4.55 -19.77
C PRO A 220 26.75 -4.22 -19.65
N GLU A 221 27.52 -5.10 -19.00
CA GLU A 221 28.97 -4.93 -18.86
C GLU A 221 29.70 -5.05 -20.22
N GLU A 222 29.17 -5.88 -21.12
CA GLU A 222 29.73 -6.11 -22.45
C GLU A 222 28.92 -5.41 -23.54
N GLN A 223 29.62 -4.82 -24.50
CA GLN A 223 29.00 -4.24 -25.69
C GLN A 223 28.70 -5.32 -26.73
N ASP A 224 27.55 -5.18 -27.36
CA ASP A 224 26.97 -6.16 -28.27
C ASP A 224 26.56 -5.54 -29.63
N GLN A 225 26.25 -6.35 -30.64
CA GLN A 225 25.85 -5.85 -31.95
C GLN A 225 24.44 -5.23 -31.95
N LEU A 226 24.26 -4.24 -32.81
CA LEU A 226 22.97 -3.64 -33.13
C LEU A 226 22.54 -4.23 -34.48
N ASP A 227 21.65 -5.22 -34.42
CA ASP A 227 21.20 -5.97 -35.60
C ASP A 227 19.95 -5.31 -36.23
N ASP A 228 19.34 -6.00 -37.20
CA ASP A 228 18.23 -5.54 -38.04
C ASP A 228 17.05 -4.91 -37.26
N SER A 229 16.30 -4.06 -37.95
CA SER A 229 15.14 -3.35 -37.39
C SER A 229 14.02 -4.30 -36.96
N THR A 230 13.63 -4.16 -35.69
CA THR A 230 12.55 -4.89 -35.04
C THR A 230 11.66 -3.94 -34.25
N ARG A 231 10.59 -4.46 -33.66
CA ARG A 231 9.79 -3.69 -32.68
C ARG A 231 10.55 -3.32 -31.40
N TYR A 232 11.75 -3.89 -31.19
CA TYR A 232 12.56 -3.73 -29.98
C TYR A 232 13.72 -2.74 -30.18
N ASP A 233 13.77 -2.00 -31.29
CA ASP A 233 14.88 -1.11 -31.64
C ASP A 233 15.23 -0.11 -30.52
N GLY A 234 14.22 0.49 -29.87
CA GLY A 234 14.43 1.37 -28.72
C GLY A 234 15.07 0.69 -27.51
N GLN A 235 14.83 -0.61 -27.32
CA GLN A 235 15.46 -1.39 -26.25
C GLN A 235 16.86 -1.90 -26.66
N ILE A 236 17.01 -2.34 -27.91
CA ILE A 236 18.28 -2.81 -28.49
C ILE A 236 19.30 -1.68 -28.54
N ALA A 237 18.89 -0.43 -28.82
CA ALA A 237 19.77 0.74 -28.77
C ALA A 237 20.48 0.91 -27.42
N VAL A 238 19.89 0.40 -26.33
CA VAL A 238 20.48 0.40 -24.98
C VAL A 238 21.22 -0.91 -24.73
N PHE A 239 20.51 -2.04 -24.75
CA PHE A 239 21.03 -3.32 -24.24
C PHE A 239 21.72 -4.20 -25.30
N GLY A 240 21.48 -3.98 -26.59
CA GLY A 240 21.98 -4.83 -27.68
C GLY A 240 21.08 -6.02 -28.01
N SER A 241 21.36 -6.66 -29.16
CA SER A 241 20.50 -7.68 -29.77
C SER A 241 20.59 -9.03 -29.06
N ALA A 242 21.77 -9.45 -28.59
CA ALA A 242 21.97 -10.65 -27.79
C ALA A 242 21.27 -10.54 -26.43
N PHE A 243 21.20 -9.35 -25.82
CA PHE A 243 20.40 -9.16 -24.60
C PHE A 243 18.91 -9.30 -24.89
N GLN A 244 18.43 -8.76 -26.01
CA GLN A 244 17.05 -8.96 -26.46
C GLN A 244 16.74 -10.45 -26.69
N GLU A 245 17.67 -11.21 -27.27
CA GLU A 245 17.52 -12.64 -27.48
C GLU A 245 17.47 -13.41 -26.14
N LYS A 246 18.30 -13.02 -25.17
CA LYS A 246 18.26 -13.58 -23.80
C LYS A 246 16.89 -13.35 -23.16
N LEU A 247 16.31 -12.16 -23.27
CA LEU A 247 14.97 -11.84 -22.77
C LEU A 247 13.90 -12.69 -23.45
N ALA A 248 13.98 -12.86 -24.77
CA ALA A 248 13.01 -13.63 -25.55
C ALA A 248 12.94 -15.11 -25.13
N LYS A 249 14.05 -15.68 -24.66
CA LYS A 249 14.15 -17.09 -24.22
C LYS A 249 13.76 -17.33 -22.76
N GLN A 250 13.48 -16.27 -21.98
CA GLN A 250 13.18 -16.40 -20.55
C GLN A 250 11.89 -17.17 -20.27
N LYS A 251 11.87 -17.93 -19.18
CA LYS A 251 10.71 -18.60 -18.60
C LYS A 251 10.36 -18.01 -17.23
N TYR A 252 9.30 -17.22 -17.16
CA TYR A 252 8.91 -16.53 -15.94
C TYR A 252 7.56 -16.99 -15.41
N PHE A 253 7.46 -17.06 -14.08
CA PHE A 253 6.21 -17.26 -13.39
C PHE A 253 5.77 -15.97 -12.70
N LEU A 254 4.61 -15.44 -13.10
CA LEU A 254 3.96 -14.29 -12.49
C LEU A 254 2.83 -14.75 -11.57
N VAL A 255 2.94 -14.41 -10.29
CA VAL A 255 1.93 -14.75 -9.28
C VAL A 255 1.11 -13.51 -8.94
N GLY A 256 -0.14 -13.49 -9.40
CA GLY A 256 -1.06 -12.37 -9.30
C GLY A 256 -1.21 -11.60 -10.63
N ALA A 257 -2.46 -11.38 -11.03
CA ALA A 257 -2.88 -10.61 -12.20
C ALA A 257 -3.66 -9.33 -11.78
N GLY A 258 -3.42 -8.86 -10.56
CA GLY A 258 -3.95 -7.59 -10.04
C GLY A 258 -3.29 -6.35 -10.65
N ALA A 259 -3.25 -5.25 -9.89
CA ALA A 259 -2.72 -3.96 -10.38
C ALA A 259 -1.26 -4.05 -10.83
N ILE A 260 -0.40 -4.59 -9.96
CA ILE A 260 1.02 -4.82 -10.27
C ILE A 260 1.15 -5.85 -11.40
N GLY A 261 0.37 -6.93 -11.37
CA GLY A 261 0.40 -7.99 -12.39
C GLY A 261 0.08 -7.46 -13.79
N CYS A 262 -0.91 -6.58 -13.93
CA CYS A 262 -1.25 -5.94 -15.20
C CYS A 262 -0.10 -5.09 -15.75
N GLU A 263 0.55 -4.27 -14.90
CA GLU A 263 1.70 -3.45 -15.29
C GLU A 263 2.93 -4.30 -15.65
N LEU A 264 3.19 -5.37 -14.88
CA LEU A 264 4.27 -6.32 -15.16
C LEU A 264 4.04 -7.04 -16.49
N LEU A 265 2.83 -7.58 -16.74
CA LEU A 265 2.54 -8.25 -18.01
C LEU A 265 2.66 -7.31 -19.22
N LYS A 266 2.20 -6.06 -19.10
CA LYS A 266 2.41 -5.05 -20.14
C LYS A 266 3.91 -4.80 -20.35
N ASN A 267 4.69 -4.67 -19.29
CA ASN A 267 6.15 -4.52 -19.40
C ASN A 267 6.81 -5.76 -20.02
N PHE A 268 6.46 -6.98 -19.61
CA PHE A 268 6.97 -8.22 -20.21
C PHE A 268 6.67 -8.28 -21.70
N ALA A 269 5.45 -7.90 -22.11
CA ALA A 269 5.07 -7.84 -23.51
C ALA A 269 5.89 -6.83 -24.32
N LEU A 270 6.13 -5.63 -23.77
CA LEU A 270 6.89 -4.57 -24.43
C LEU A 270 8.40 -4.85 -24.47
N ILE A 271 8.94 -5.47 -23.42
CA ILE A 271 10.35 -5.89 -23.32
C ILE A 271 10.62 -7.13 -24.18
N GLY A 272 9.58 -7.92 -24.49
CA GLY A 272 9.71 -9.18 -25.23
C GLY A 272 10.16 -10.34 -24.35
N LEU A 273 9.89 -10.29 -23.04
CA LEU A 273 10.25 -11.36 -22.11
C LEU A 273 9.42 -12.62 -22.41
N GLY A 274 10.10 -13.72 -22.72
CA GLY A 274 9.46 -14.98 -23.08
C GLY A 274 8.75 -14.98 -24.44
N ALA A 275 9.03 -13.98 -25.30
CA ALA A 275 8.42 -13.82 -26.61
C ALA A 275 9.21 -14.48 -27.77
N GLY A 276 10.19 -15.33 -27.45
CA GLY A 276 11.02 -16.06 -28.42
C GLY A 276 10.82 -17.57 -28.35
N ASP A 277 11.54 -18.28 -29.21
CA ASP A 277 11.59 -19.73 -29.15
C ASP A 277 12.12 -20.19 -27.78
N LYS A 278 11.44 -21.17 -27.18
CA LYS A 278 11.67 -21.70 -25.82
C LYS A 278 11.35 -20.74 -24.65
N GLY A 279 11.00 -19.49 -24.91
CA GLY A 279 10.50 -18.56 -23.90
C GLY A 279 9.07 -18.88 -23.48
N HIS A 280 8.70 -18.56 -22.24
CA HIS A 280 7.34 -18.73 -21.73
C HIS A 280 7.03 -17.85 -20.53
N VAL A 281 5.80 -17.34 -20.43
CA VAL A 281 5.29 -16.71 -19.22
C VAL A 281 4.10 -17.52 -18.71
N THR A 282 4.13 -17.92 -17.45
CA THR A 282 2.95 -18.47 -16.78
C THR A 282 2.42 -17.42 -15.83
N VAL A 283 1.13 -17.07 -15.93
CA VAL A 283 0.46 -16.18 -14.97
C VAL A 283 -0.61 -16.95 -14.21
N THR A 284 -0.64 -16.83 -12.88
CA THR A 284 -1.71 -17.40 -12.04
C THR A 284 -2.41 -16.33 -11.21
N ASP A 285 -3.73 -16.40 -11.15
CA ASP A 285 -4.58 -15.59 -10.26
C ASP A 285 -5.93 -16.30 -10.11
N MET A 286 -6.35 -16.55 -8.87
CA MET A 286 -7.61 -17.26 -8.59
C MET A 286 -8.85 -16.34 -8.64
N ASP A 287 -8.65 -15.02 -8.68
CA ASP A 287 -9.74 -14.08 -8.60
C ASP A 287 -10.41 -13.81 -9.96
N PHE A 288 -11.66 -13.37 -9.85
CA PHE A 288 -12.43 -12.81 -10.96
C PHE A 288 -12.34 -11.28 -10.99
N ILE A 289 -12.57 -10.70 -12.16
CA ILE A 289 -12.55 -9.26 -12.36
C ILE A 289 -13.79 -8.62 -11.75
N GLU A 290 -13.57 -7.61 -10.91
CA GLU A 290 -14.63 -6.79 -10.33
C GLU A 290 -14.63 -5.37 -10.90
N LYS A 291 -15.77 -4.67 -10.78
CA LYS A 291 -15.88 -3.25 -11.17
C LYS A 291 -14.85 -2.37 -10.47
N SER A 292 -14.58 -2.63 -9.19
CA SER A 292 -13.61 -1.91 -8.37
C SER A 292 -12.16 -2.05 -8.87
N ASN A 293 -11.88 -3.07 -9.68
CA ASN A 293 -10.54 -3.37 -10.18
C ASN A 293 -10.16 -2.48 -11.37
N LEU A 294 -11.14 -2.10 -12.19
CA LEU A 294 -10.93 -1.41 -13.47
C LEU A 294 -10.22 -0.06 -13.34
N ASN A 295 -10.23 0.56 -12.16
CA ASN A 295 -9.56 1.84 -11.92
C ASN A 295 -8.02 1.74 -11.95
N ARG A 296 -7.46 0.53 -11.80
CA ARG A 296 -6.00 0.30 -11.66
C ARG A 296 -5.50 -0.97 -12.36
N GLN A 297 -6.40 -1.79 -12.90
CA GLN A 297 -6.08 -3.02 -13.63
C GLN A 297 -6.46 -2.82 -15.10
N PHE A 298 -5.69 -1.98 -15.79
CA PHE A 298 -6.03 -1.44 -17.11
C PHE A 298 -6.03 -2.47 -18.25
N LEU A 299 -5.64 -3.72 -18.01
CA LEU A 299 -5.81 -4.81 -18.99
C LEU A 299 -7.28 -5.25 -19.10
N PHE A 300 -8.11 -4.89 -18.13
CA PHE A 300 -9.51 -5.31 -18.06
C PHE A 300 -10.47 -4.23 -18.57
N ARG A 301 -11.65 -4.64 -19.04
CA ARG A 301 -12.73 -3.75 -19.46
C ARG A 301 -14.02 -4.08 -18.71
N SER A 302 -15.00 -3.19 -18.78
CA SER A 302 -16.31 -3.40 -18.14
C SER A 302 -17.01 -4.69 -18.59
N GLN A 303 -16.79 -5.11 -19.84
CA GLN A 303 -17.32 -6.36 -20.40
C GLN A 303 -16.62 -7.63 -19.89
N ASP A 304 -15.54 -7.49 -19.12
CA ASP A 304 -14.76 -8.59 -18.56
C ASP A 304 -15.07 -8.86 -17.09
N ILE A 305 -15.96 -8.08 -16.48
CA ILE A 305 -16.42 -8.30 -15.10
C ILE A 305 -16.96 -9.73 -14.96
N GLY A 306 -16.54 -10.43 -13.91
CA GLY A 306 -16.87 -11.82 -13.63
C GLY A 306 -16.03 -12.86 -14.38
N LYS A 307 -15.11 -12.45 -15.26
CA LYS A 307 -14.14 -13.36 -15.91
C LYS A 307 -12.86 -13.48 -15.09
N SER A 308 -12.09 -14.54 -15.30
CA SER A 308 -10.80 -14.74 -14.65
C SER A 308 -9.82 -13.62 -15.01
N LYS A 309 -9.12 -13.08 -13.98
CA LYS A 309 -8.09 -12.06 -14.18
C LYS A 309 -6.94 -12.58 -15.04
N SER A 310 -6.41 -13.77 -14.75
CA SER A 310 -5.24 -14.31 -15.44
C SER A 310 -5.51 -14.57 -16.93
N GLU A 311 -6.67 -15.13 -17.26
CA GLU A 311 -7.06 -15.41 -18.66
C GLU A 311 -7.23 -14.15 -19.49
N VAL A 312 -7.96 -13.16 -18.96
CA VAL A 312 -8.20 -11.90 -19.66
C VAL A 312 -6.89 -11.11 -19.79
N ALA A 313 -6.05 -11.11 -18.76
CA ALA A 313 -4.74 -10.44 -18.81
C ALA A 313 -3.84 -11.07 -19.87
N ALA A 314 -3.75 -12.41 -19.92
CA ALA A 314 -2.98 -13.13 -20.92
C ALA A 314 -3.45 -12.83 -22.35
N LYS A 315 -4.78 -12.77 -22.57
CA LYS A 315 -5.35 -12.39 -23.86
C LYS A 315 -5.01 -10.93 -24.22
N ALA A 316 -5.10 -10.00 -23.28
CA ALA A 316 -4.81 -8.60 -23.51
C ALA A 316 -3.35 -8.37 -23.91
N VAL A 317 -2.40 -9.04 -23.25
CA VAL A 317 -0.97 -8.87 -23.59
C VAL A 317 -0.56 -9.60 -24.86
N LYS A 318 -1.22 -10.70 -25.23
CA LYS A 318 -1.08 -11.30 -26.58
C LYS A 318 -1.54 -10.34 -27.67
N ALA A 319 -2.54 -9.50 -27.42
CA ALA A 319 -2.93 -8.45 -28.37
C ALA A 319 -1.90 -7.31 -28.44
N MET A 320 -1.21 -6.97 -27.35
CA MET A 320 -0.11 -5.98 -27.34
C MET A 320 1.15 -6.51 -28.03
N ASN A 321 1.45 -7.79 -27.85
CA ASN A 321 2.54 -8.47 -28.50
C ASN A 321 2.15 -9.89 -28.93
N PRO A 322 1.85 -10.11 -30.22
CA PRO A 322 1.47 -11.41 -30.75
C PRO A 322 2.51 -12.52 -30.58
N GLN A 323 3.78 -12.18 -30.34
CA GLN A 323 4.86 -13.16 -30.12
C GLN A 323 4.88 -13.70 -28.68
N MET A 324 4.10 -13.13 -27.76
CA MET A 324 4.09 -13.58 -26.37
C MET A 324 3.61 -15.02 -26.22
N ASN A 325 4.51 -15.87 -25.73
CA ASN A 325 4.15 -17.22 -25.30
C ASN A 325 3.71 -17.17 -23.83
N ILE A 326 2.40 -17.13 -23.59
CA ILE A 326 1.83 -17.02 -22.24
C ILE A 326 0.69 -18.01 -21.99
N SER A 327 0.72 -18.65 -20.82
CA SER A 327 -0.31 -19.50 -20.25
C SER A 327 -0.96 -18.84 -19.02
N ALA A 328 -2.27 -19.04 -18.86
CA ALA A 328 -3.04 -18.49 -17.75
C ALA A 328 -3.59 -19.63 -16.89
N HIS A 329 -3.33 -19.57 -15.59
CA HIS A 329 -3.83 -20.50 -14.59
C HIS A 329 -4.75 -19.76 -13.61
N GLN A 330 -5.68 -20.48 -12.99
CA GLN A 330 -6.61 -19.94 -11.98
C GLN A 330 -6.35 -20.51 -10.57
N ASN A 331 -5.12 -20.99 -10.32
CA ASN A 331 -4.79 -21.64 -9.07
C ASN A 331 -4.37 -20.60 -8.04
N ARG A 332 -4.87 -20.73 -6.80
CA ARG A 332 -4.31 -20.02 -5.65
C ARG A 332 -2.94 -20.61 -5.34
N LEU A 333 -1.95 -19.74 -5.08
CA LEU A 333 -0.62 -20.21 -4.68
C LEU A 333 -0.61 -20.52 -3.18
N ASP A 334 -0.60 -21.82 -2.87
CA ASP A 334 -0.66 -22.40 -1.52
C ASP A 334 -0.21 -23.88 -1.58
N PRO A 335 -0.20 -24.63 -0.46
CA PRO A 335 0.18 -26.04 -0.48
C PRO A 335 -0.71 -26.94 -1.35
N GLU A 336 -1.96 -26.56 -1.61
CA GLU A 336 -2.90 -27.38 -2.40
C GLU A 336 -2.55 -27.34 -3.89
N SER A 337 -1.98 -26.24 -4.38
CA SER A 337 -1.53 -26.11 -5.77
C SER A 337 -0.15 -26.69 -6.07
N GLU A 338 0.52 -27.32 -5.11
CA GLU A 338 1.85 -27.93 -5.33
C GLU A 338 1.83 -29.07 -6.36
N GLN A 339 0.68 -29.70 -6.59
CA GLN A 339 0.54 -30.70 -7.66
C GLN A 339 0.67 -30.09 -9.06
N VAL A 340 0.38 -28.79 -9.19
CA VAL A 340 0.53 -28.02 -10.44
C VAL A 340 1.89 -27.31 -10.47
N TYR A 341 2.29 -26.73 -9.34
CA TYR A 341 3.53 -25.97 -9.17
C TYR A 341 4.57 -26.79 -8.41
N ASP A 342 4.86 -27.95 -8.97
CA ASP A 342 5.78 -28.92 -8.41
C ASP A 342 7.26 -28.52 -8.60
N TYR A 343 8.15 -29.41 -8.19
CA TYR A 343 9.59 -29.24 -8.39
C TYR A 343 9.97 -29.03 -9.86
N HIS A 344 9.37 -29.78 -10.79
CA HIS A 344 9.70 -29.69 -12.21
C HIS A 344 9.26 -28.35 -12.81
N PHE A 345 8.11 -27.84 -12.41
CA PHE A 345 7.64 -26.51 -12.80
C PHE A 345 8.66 -25.45 -12.39
N PHE A 346 8.99 -25.36 -11.09
CA PHE A 346 9.92 -24.35 -10.60
C PHE A 346 11.31 -24.47 -11.21
N MET A 347 11.86 -25.69 -11.31
CA MET A 347 13.18 -25.91 -11.88
C MET A 347 13.28 -25.48 -13.35
N GLY A 348 12.16 -25.54 -14.09
CA GLY A 348 12.07 -25.08 -15.47
C GLY A 348 12.00 -23.56 -15.65
N LEU A 349 11.87 -22.78 -14.57
CA LEU A 349 11.81 -21.31 -14.61
C LEU A 349 13.21 -20.68 -14.57
N ASP A 350 13.34 -19.53 -15.20
CA ASP A 350 14.50 -18.64 -15.05
C ASP A 350 14.29 -17.61 -13.93
N GLY A 351 13.04 -17.28 -13.61
CA GLY A 351 12.71 -16.36 -12.53
C GLY A 351 11.22 -16.29 -12.19
N VAL A 352 10.94 -15.60 -11.10
CA VAL A 352 9.60 -15.40 -10.55
C VAL A 352 9.35 -13.91 -10.36
N ALA A 353 8.13 -13.46 -10.66
CA ALA A 353 7.67 -12.12 -10.32
C ALA A 353 6.40 -12.21 -9.47
N ALA A 354 6.38 -11.46 -8.38
CA ALA A 354 5.31 -11.47 -7.41
C ALA A 354 4.49 -10.18 -7.51
N ALA A 355 3.17 -10.34 -7.61
CA ALA A 355 2.18 -9.29 -7.72
C ALA A 355 1.02 -9.55 -6.73
N LEU A 356 1.40 -9.86 -5.49
CA LEU A 356 0.52 -10.33 -4.42
C LEU A 356 0.00 -9.16 -3.57
N ASP A 357 -1.06 -9.39 -2.79
CA ASP A 357 -1.70 -8.36 -1.94
C ASP A 357 -1.65 -8.67 -0.44
N ASN A 358 -1.24 -9.88 -0.06
CA ASN A 358 -1.10 -10.32 1.34
C ASN A 358 0.32 -10.81 1.65
N VAL A 359 0.69 -10.82 2.92
CA VAL A 359 2.07 -11.13 3.38
C VAL A 359 2.32 -12.63 3.37
N GLU A 360 1.28 -13.41 3.62
CA GLU A 360 1.32 -14.87 3.72
C GLU A 360 1.68 -15.50 2.38
N ALA A 361 1.02 -15.09 1.29
CA ALA A 361 1.33 -15.56 -0.05
C ALA A 361 2.74 -15.15 -0.50
N ARG A 362 3.21 -13.96 -0.10
CA ARG A 362 4.58 -13.49 -0.38
C ARG A 362 5.62 -14.37 0.28
N ALA A 363 5.44 -14.63 1.59
CA ALA A 363 6.32 -15.50 2.34
C ALA A 363 6.31 -16.95 1.82
N TYR A 364 5.14 -17.45 1.40
CA TYR A 364 5.03 -18.76 0.78
C TYR A 364 5.78 -18.83 -0.55
N LEU A 365 5.59 -17.86 -1.44
CA LEU A 365 6.31 -17.78 -2.71
C LEU A 365 7.81 -17.64 -2.51
N ASP A 366 8.25 -16.79 -1.58
CA ASP A 366 9.66 -16.65 -1.19
C ASP A 366 10.25 -18.00 -0.75
N GLY A 367 9.53 -18.74 0.10
CA GLY A 367 9.93 -20.08 0.53
C GLY A 367 10.14 -21.04 -0.64
N ARG A 368 9.25 -21.02 -1.66
CA ARG A 368 9.41 -21.81 -2.88
C ARG A 368 10.60 -21.34 -3.72
N CYS A 369 10.78 -20.04 -3.89
CA CYS A 369 11.92 -19.47 -4.62
C CYS A 369 13.26 -19.84 -3.96
N VAL A 370 13.34 -19.77 -2.63
CA VAL A 370 14.53 -20.18 -1.86
C VAL A 370 14.78 -21.68 -2.01
N GLN A 371 13.74 -22.51 -1.86
CA GLN A 371 13.84 -23.97 -2.01
C GLN A 371 14.37 -24.38 -3.39
N HIS A 372 13.91 -23.72 -4.46
CA HIS A 372 14.24 -24.06 -5.84
C HIS A 372 15.33 -23.17 -6.45
N GLN A 373 15.96 -22.31 -5.64
CA GLN A 373 17.01 -21.38 -6.06
C GLN A 373 16.63 -20.51 -7.26
N LYS A 374 15.43 -19.92 -7.20
CA LYS A 374 14.91 -19.05 -8.27
C LYS A 374 14.99 -17.58 -7.85
N PRO A 375 15.45 -16.68 -8.74
CA PRO A 375 15.39 -15.26 -8.47
C PRO A 375 13.94 -14.79 -8.43
N MET A 376 13.65 -13.84 -7.54
CA MET A 376 12.31 -13.30 -7.33
C MET A 376 12.33 -11.78 -7.39
N LEU A 377 11.42 -11.22 -8.19
CA LEU A 377 11.08 -9.80 -8.21
C LEU A 377 9.82 -9.60 -7.36
N GLU A 378 9.92 -8.80 -6.30
CA GLU A 378 8.81 -8.52 -5.39
C GLU A 378 8.51 -7.02 -5.36
N GLY A 379 7.23 -6.68 -5.26
CA GLY A 379 6.79 -5.30 -5.12
C GLY A 379 5.44 -5.20 -4.43
N GLY A 380 5.21 -4.09 -3.74
CA GLY A 380 3.95 -3.82 -3.07
C GLY A 380 3.63 -2.33 -3.01
N THR A 381 2.34 -2.02 -2.98
CA THR A 381 1.84 -0.64 -2.95
C THR A 381 0.83 -0.46 -1.82
N LEU A 382 0.79 0.75 -1.26
CA LEU A 382 -0.21 1.20 -0.29
C LEU A 382 -0.51 2.68 -0.54
N GLY A 383 -1.62 2.95 -1.24
CA GLY A 383 -1.96 4.30 -1.68
C GLY A 383 -0.89 4.87 -2.61
N SER A 384 -0.28 5.99 -2.24
CA SER A 384 0.83 6.63 -2.97
C SER A 384 2.22 6.08 -2.61
N LYS A 385 2.29 5.09 -1.70
CA LYS A 385 3.55 4.44 -1.31
C LYS A 385 3.77 3.18 -2.14
N GLY A 386 5.02 2.91 -2.46
CA GLY A 386 5.45 1.69 -3.14
C GLY A 386 6.81 1.25 -2.65
N HIS A 387 7.10 -0.03 -2.79
CA HIS A 387 8.44 -0.59 -2.60
C HIS A 387 8.70 -1.68 -3.63
N THR A 388 9.97 -1.97 -3.84
CA THR A 388 10.46 -3.06 -4.69
C THR A 388 11.59 -3.76 -3.96
N LEU A 389 11.66 -5.08 -4.10
CA LEU A 389 12.68 -5.95 -3.53
C LEU A 389 13.11 -6.94 -4.61
N VAL A 390 14.41 -7.22 -4.68
CA VAL A 390 14.96 -8.27 -5.53
C VAL A 390 15.60 -9.33 -4.64
N VAL A 391 15.26 -10.60 -4.87
CA VAL A 391 15.89 -11.76 -4.24
C VAL A 391 16.72 -12.48 -5.29
N VAL A 392 18.04 -12.50 -5.11
CA VAL A 392 18.98 -13.19 -5.99
C VAL A 392 19.63 -14.34 -5.22
N PRO A 393 19.48 -15.61 -5.68
CA PRO A 393 20.07 -16.77 -5.04
C PRO A 393 21.57 -16.59 -4.81
N HIS A 394 22.04 -16.93 -3.61
CA HIS A 394 23.45 -16.82 -3.19
C HIS A 394 24.05 -15.41 -3.16
N LEU A 395 23.22 -14.35 -3.26
CA LEU A 395 23.71 -12.98 -3.25
C LEU A 395 22.96 -12.08 -2.25
N THR A 396 21.63 -12.11 -2.23
CA THR A 396 20.82 -11.26 -1.34
C THR A 396 20.13 -12.09 -0.26
N GLU A 397 19.64 -11.42 0.79
CA GLU A 397 18.65 -12.01 1.69
C GLU A 397 17.33 -12.27 0.94
N SER A 398 16.53 -13.21 1.48
CA SER A 398 15.19 -13.50 0.99
C SER A 398 14.16 -12.56 1.63
N TYR A 399 12.92 -12.55 1.13
CA TYR A 399 11.84 -11.76 1.74
C TYR A 399 11.60 -12.18 3.21
N GLY A 400 11.71 -13.48 3.47
CA GLY A 400 11.65 -14.06 4.79
C GLY A 400 10.25 -14.49 5.21
N PRO A 401 10.10 -15.00 6.45
CA PRO A 401 8.82 -15.47 6.94
C PRO A 401 7.83 -14.31 7.03
N ALA A 402 6.54 -14.63 7.02
CA ALA A 402 5.50 -13.67 7.31
C ALA A 402 5.74 -13.07 8.71
N LYS A 403 6.34 -11.88 8.74
CA LYS A 403 6.47 -11.12 9.98
C LYS A 403 5.06 -10.69 10.32
N SER A 404 4.46 -11.29 11.35
CA SER A 404 3.20 -10.80 11.87
C SER A 404 3.40 -9.31 12.13
N SER A 405 2.69 -8.44 11.41
CA SER A 405 2.55 -7.06 11.82
C SER A 405 1.64 -7.04 13.05
N SER A 406 2.11 -7.63 14.15
CA SER A 406 1.40 -7.81 15.41
C SER A 406 1.28 -6.50 16.21
N ASN A 407 1.20 -5.37 15.52
CA ASN A 407 1.09 -4.05 16.14
C ASN A 407 -0.33 -3.44 16.04
N ALA A 408 -1.31 -4.19 15.54
CA ALA A 408 -2.69 -3.71 15.42
C ALA A 408 -3.76 -4.72 15.87
N ALA A 409 -3.39 -5.80 16.55
CA ALA A 409 -4.40 -6.66 17.18
C ALA A 409 -5.04 -5.88 18.33
N ILE A 410 -6.30 -5.46 18.15
CA ILE A 410 -7.04 -4.73 19.17
C ILE A 410 -7.28 -5.70 20.33
N PRO A 411 -6.92 -5.35 21.58
CA PRO A 411 -7.15 -6.24 22.71
C PRO A 411 -8.62 -6.64 22.81
N LEU A 412 -8.89 -7.92 23.06
CA LEU A 412 -10.26 -8.46 23.09
C LEU A 412 -11.16 -7.71 24.10
N CYS A 413 -10.61 -7.30 25.24
CA CYS A 413 -11.32 -6.49 26.24
C CYS A 413 -11.75 -5.11 25.69
N THR A 414 -10.94 -4.51 24.81
CA THR A 414 -11.25 -3.23 24.15
C THR A 414 -12.35 -3.41 23.10
N LEU A 415 -12.30 -4.48 22.31
CA LEU A 415 -13.34 -4.80 21.33
C LEU A 415 -14.68 -5.15 21.98
N LYS A 416 -14.65 -5.95 23.05
CA LYS A 416 -15.88 -6.46 23.69
C LYS A 416 -16.56 -5.44 24.59
N ASN A 417 -15.81 -4.67 25.37
CA ASN A 417 -16.39 -3.89 26.47
C ASN A 417 -16.09 -2.40 26.41
N PHE A 418 -14.93 -1.98 25.89
CA PHE A 418 -14.46 -0.59 25.99
C PHE A 418 -13.98 0.00 24.65
N PRO A 419 -14.81 0.02 23.60
CA PRO A 419 -14.45 0.64 22.33
C PRO A 419 -14.44 2.17 22.46
N HIS A 420 -13.35 2.81 22.08
CA HIS A 420 -13.19 4.27 22.10
C HIS A 420 -12.81 4.86 20.74
N ARG A 421 -12.64 4.01 19.72
CA ARG A 421 -12.41 4.40 18.34
C ARG A 421 -13.37 3.68 17.39
N ILE A 422 -13.63 4.28 16.23
CA ILE A 422 -14.53 3.71 15.22
C ILE A 422 -14.01 2.38 14.69
N GLU A 423 -12.70 2.18 14.61
CA GLU A 423 -12.11 0.92 14.14
C GLU A 423 -12.44 -0.24 15.09
N HIS A 424 -12.63 0.02 16.38
CA HIS A 424 -12.99 -1.00 17.36
C HIS A 424 -14.42 -1.49 17.14
N THR A 425 -15.36 -0.58 16.89
CA THR A 425 -16.76 -0.95 16.62
C THR A 425 -16.92 -1.58 15.23
N LEU A 426 -16.11 -1.18 14.25
CA LEU A 426 -16.08 -1.82 12.93
C LEU A 426 -15.57 -3.27 13.02
N GLN A 427 -14.50 -3.51 13.76
CA GLN A 427 -14.00 -4.88 13.98
C GLN A 427 -15.02 -5.72 14.76
N TRP A 428 -15.61 -5.17 15.84
CA TRP A 428 -16.69 -5.85 16.57
C TRP A 428 -17.87 -6.18 15.65
N ALA A 429 -18.31 -5.26 14.79
CA ALA A 429 -19.43 -5.49 13.87
C ALA A 429 -19.10 -6.57 12.83
N ARG A 430 -17.85 -6.63 12.35
CA ARG A 430 -17.37 -7.70 11.49
C ARG A 430 -17.42 -9.05 12.20
N ASP A 431 -16.97 -9.12 13.45
CA ASP A 431 -17.00 -10.36 14.24
C ASP A 431 -18.45 -10.82 14.48
N GLN A 432 -19.38 -9.89 14.74
CA GLN A 432 -20.81 -10.20 14.82
C GLN A 432 -21.35 -10.77 13.52
N PHE A 433 -20.99 -10.18 12.38
CA PHE A 433 -21.42 -10.66 11.07
C PHE A 433 -20.90 -12.08 10.78
N GLU A 434 -19.60 -12.33 10.98
CA GLU A 434 -18.98 -13.65 10.77
C GLU A 434 -19.59 -14.71 11.71
N GLY A 435 -19.78 -14.39 12.99
CA GLY A 435 -20.37 -15.32 13.95
C GLY A 435 -21.82 -15.70 13.62
N LEU A 436 -22.65 -14.70 13.33
CA LEU A 436 -24.09 -14.89 13.11
C LEU A 436 -24.41 -15.50 11.74
N PHE A 437 -23.73 -15.06 10.67
CA PHE A 437 -24.15 -15.37 9.30
C PHE A 437 -23.21 -16.30 8.54
N LYS A 438 -22.09 -16.71 9.14
CA LYS A 438 -21.15 -17.63 8.51
C LYS A 438 -20.79 -18.81 9.41
N GLN A 439 -20.16 -18.57 10.56
CA GLN A 439 -19.69 -19.65 11.45
C GLN A 439 -20.85 -20.51 11.96
N THR A 440 -21.94 -19.89 12.44
CA THR A 440 -23.10 -20.65 12.93
C THR A 440 -23.75 -21.50 11.83
N PRO A 441 -24.07 -20.97 10.63
CA PRO A 441 -24.53 -21.78 9.50
C PRO A 441 -23.55 -22.88 9.05
N GLU A 442 -22.25 -22.62 9.02
CA GLU A 442 -21.22 -23.62 8.68
C GLU A 442 -21.23 -24.77 9.69
N ASN A 443 -21.27 -24.46 10.99
CA ASN A 443 -21.38 -25.46 12.06
C ASN A 443 -22.66 -26.29 11.95
N VAL A 444 -23.80 -25.68 11.61
CA VAL A 444 -25.05 -26.42 11.34
C VAL A 444 -24.87 -27.37 10.15
N ASN A 445 -24.28 -26.90 9.06
CA ASN A 445 -24.03 -27.73 7.88
C ASN A 445 -23.06 -28.89 8.18
N MET A 446 -22.03 -28.65 8.98
CA MET A 446 -21.08 -29.69 9.42
C MET A 446 -21.78 -30.70 10.32
N PHE A 447 -22.54 -30.24 11.32
CA PHE A 447 -23.34 -31.11 12.20
C PHE A 447 -24.28 -32.04 11.42
N LEU A 448 -24.88 -31.54 10.34
CA LEU A 448 -25.80 -32.35 9.51
C LEU A 448 -25.09 -33.34 8.57
N ARG A 449 -23.79 -33.17 8.29
CA ARG A 449 -23.04 -33.96 7.30
C ARG A 449 -22.01 -34.89 7.91
N ASP A 450 -21.49 -34.54 9.07
CA ASP A 450 -20.35 -35.18 9.71
C ASP A 450 -20.77 -35.82 11.02
N ALA A 451 -20.77 -37.16 11.06
CA ALA A 451 -21.20 -37.94 12.21
C ALA A 451 -20.32 -37.72 13.45
N ASP A 452 -19.06 -37.34 13.24
CA ASP A 452 -18.06 -37.16 14.31
C ASP A 452 -17.98 -35.69 14.77
N PHE A 453 -18.86 -34.81 14.26
CA PHE A 453 -18.86 -33.39 14.61
C PHE A 453 -19.00 -33.17 16.12
N VAL A 454 -20.01 -33.78 16.75
CA VAL A 454 -20.29 -33.56 18.18
C VAL A 454 -19.13 -34.01 19.06
N GLU A 455 -18.57 -35.20 18.80
CA GLU A 455 -17.45 -35.73 19.58
C GLU A 455 -16.20 -34.85 19.44
N ARG A 456 -15.88 -34.41 18.21
CA ARG A 456 -14.76 -33.47 18.00
C ARG A 456 -14.98 -32.13 18.70
N THR A 457 -16.17 -31.55 18.60
CA THR A 457 -16.49 -30.27 19.24
C THR A 457 -16.38 -30.35 20.75
N LEU A 458 -16.83 -31.44 21.38
CA LEU A 458 -16.65 -31.67 22.82
C LEU A 458 -15.17 -31.76 23.23
N GLY A 459 -14.28 -32.14 22.30
CA GLY A 459 -12.83 -32.17 22.52
C GLY A 459 -12.15 -30.80 22.57
N HIS A 460 -12.81 -29.71 22.17
CA HIS A 460 -12.21 -28.36 22.13
C HIS A 460 -12.31 -27.58 23.47
N GLY A 461 -13.10 -28.10 24.44
CA GLY A 461 -13.27 -27.52 25.78
C GLY A 461 -14.69 -26.99 26.03
N ASP A 462 -15.12 -27.01 27.29
CA ASP A 462 -16.53 -26.83 27.67
C ASP A 462 -17.17 -25.51 27.19
N ALA A 463 -16.44 -24.40 27.26
CA ALA A 463 -16.97 -23.09 26.89
C ALA A 463 -17.19 -22.96 25.37
N GLU A 464 -16.20 -23.42 24.58
CA GLU A 464 -16.28 -23.41 23.11
C GLU A 464 -17.33 -24.41 22.63
N ALA A 465 -17.36 -25.60 23.23
CA ALA A 465 -18.35 -26.62 22.90
C ALA A 465 -19.78 -26.14 23.18
N LEU A 466 -20.01 -25.45 24.31
CA LEU A 466 -21.31 -24.88 24.64
C LEU A 466 -21.75 -23.81 23.65
N GLU A 467 -20.83 -22.95 23.21
CA GLU A 467 -21.10 -21.91 22.22
C GLU A 467 -21.47 -22.51 20.86
N VAL A 468 -20.66 -23.46 20.36
CA VAL A 468 -20.87 -24.10 19.06
C VAL A 468 -22.15 -24.93 19.05
N LEU A 469 -22.32 -25.84 20.01
CA LEU A 469 -23.49 -26.71 20.07
C LEU A 469 -24.77 -25.93 20.40
N GLY A 470 -24.69 -24.90 21.24
CA GLY A 470 -25.80 -23.99 21.50
C GLY A 470 -26.23 -23.20 20.26
N GLY A 471 -25.27 -22.75 19.45
CA GLY A 471 -25.52 -22.11 18.16
C GLY A 471 -26.23 -23.04 17.17
N VAL A 472 -25.76 -24.30 17.07
CA VAL A 472 -26.39 -25.32 16.22
C VAL A 472 -27.82 -25.63 16.69
N TRP A 473 -28.01 -25.89 17.99
CA TRP A 473 -29.32 -26.17 18.57
C TRP A 473 -30.30 -25.03 18.32
N SER A 474 -29.90 -23.79 18.64
CA SER A 474 -30.77 -22.63 18.43
C SER A 474 -31.12 -22.40 16.96
N SER A 475 -30.23 -22.73 16.02
CA SER A 475 -30.50 -22.55 14.59
C SER A 475 -31.43 -23.62 14.00
N LEU A 476 -31.45 -24.82 14.58
CA LEU A 476 -32.26 -25.95 14.10
C LEU A 476 -33.63 -26.06 14.77
N VAL A 477 -33.76 -25.59 16.00
CA VAL A 477 -35.01 -25.70 16.78
C VAL A 477 -35.94 -24.52 16.46
N ASP A 478 -37.23 -24.82 16.37
CA ASP A 478 -38.25 -23.80 16.10
C ASP A 478 -38.44 -22.82 17.27
N LEU A 479 -39.06 -21.67 16.96
CA LEU A 479 -39.34 -20.63 17.94
C LEU A 479 -40.27 -21.09 19.09
N ALA A 480 -41.15 -22.08 18.85
CA ALA A 480 -42.10 -22.57 19.85
C ALA A 480 -41.42 -23.46 20.91
N ALA A 481 -40.34 -24.15 20.53
CA ALA A 481 -39.50 -24.98 21.37
C ALA A 481 -38.28 -24.22 21.94
N GLY A 482 -38.23 -22.89 21.78
CA GLY A 482 -37.21 -22.02 22.35
C GLY A 482 -35.94 -21.84 21.49
N GLY A 483 -35.96 -22.33 20.26
CA GLY A 483 -34.91 -22.06 19.26
C GLY A 483 -35.13 -20.74 18.52
N GLN A 484 -34.39 -20.55 17.43
CA GLN A 484 -34.34 -19.34 16.62
C GLN A 484 -34.54 -19.62 15.11
N SER A 485 -34.94 -20.85 14.74
CA SER A 485 -35.18 -21.20 13.34
C SER A 485 -36.40 -20.43 12.79
N PRO A 486 -36.23 -19.51 11.82
CA PRO A 486 -37.34 -18.71 11.31
C PRO A 486 -38.14 -19.46 10.25
N THR A 487 -39.46 -19.25 10.21
CA THR A 487 -40.35 -19.84 9.18
C THR A 487 -40.89 -18.81 8.19
N SER A 488 -40.77 -17.52 8.52
CA SER A 488 -41.17 -16.41 7.65
C SER A 488 -40.20 -15.23 7.77
N PHE A 489 -40.34 -14.25 6.87
CA PHE A 489 -39.53 -13.03 6.94
C PHE A 489 -39.85 -12.20 8.20
N GLU A 490 -41.10 -12.20 8.65
CA GLU A 490 -41.51 -11.54 9.89
C GLU A 490 -40.81 -12.12 11.12
N ASP A 491 -40.56 -13.44 11.13
CA ASP A 491 -39.77 -14.07 12.19
C ASP A 491 -38.31 -13.59 12.16
N CYS A 492 -37.71 -13.43 10.97
CA CYS A 492 -36.39 -12.83 10.82
C CYS A 492 -36.36 -11.38 11.34
N VAL A 493 -37.41 -10.58 11.10
CA VAL A 493 -37.51 -9.20 11.61
C VAL A 493 -37.60 -9.17 13.14
N LYS A 494 -38.39 -10.06 13.74
CA LYS A 494 -38.46 -10.20 15.21
C LYS A 494 -37.10 -10.59 15.79
N TRP A 495 -36.44 -11.59 15.19
CA TRP A 495 -35.10 -12.01 15.59
C TRP A 495 -34.10 -10.85 15.52
N ALA A 496 -34.09 -10.08 14.43
CA ALA A 496 -33.21 -8.93 14.26
C ALA A 496 -33.48 -7.85 15.32
N ARG A 497 -34.76 -7.58 15.64
CA ARG A 497 -35.15 -6.65 16.72
C ARG A 497 -34.69 -7.14 18.10
N CYS A 498 -34.76 -8.44 18.38
CA CYS A 498 -34.24 -9.02 19.62
C CYS A 498 -32.71 -8.89 19.70
N LYS A 499 -31.99 -9.22 18.62
CA LYS A 499 -30.53 -9.06 18.55
C LYS A 499 -30.09 -7.61 18.74
N TRP A 500 -30.82 -6.66 18.17
CA TRP A 500 -30.57 -5.24 18.37
C TRP A 500 -30.66 -4.86 19.85
N GLU A 501 -31.70 -5.31 20.55
CA GLU A 501 -31.87 -5.01 21.98
C GLU A 501 -30.86 -5.75 22.84
N THR A 502 -30.48 -6.98 22.51
CA THR A 502 -29.36 -7.65 23.19
C THR A 502 -28.09 -6.82 23.10
N HIS A 503 -27.62 -6.52 21.89
CA HIS A 503 -26.29 -5.92 21.69
C HIS A 503 -26.21 -4.43 21.99
N PHE A 504 -27.29 -3.68 21.80
CA PHE A 504 -27.27 -2.22 21.94
C PHE A 504 -28.09 -1.70 23.14
N ASN A 505 -28.66 -2.60 23.94
CA ASN A 505 -29.34 -2.26 25.18
C ASN A 505 -28.93 -3.18 26.33
N ASN A 506 -29.26 -4.48 26.26
CA ASN A 506 -29.10 -5.40 27.40
C ASN A 506 -27.64 -5.59 27.78
N ASP A 507 -26.76 -5.83 26.80
CA ASP A 507 -25.32 -5.99 27.03
C ASP A 507 -24.71 -4.71 27.62
N ILE A 508 -25.18 -3.54 27.18
CA ILE A 508 -24.75 -2.23 27.71
C ILE A 508 -25.24 -2.03 29.15
N LEU A 509 -26.50 -2.35 29.44
CA LEU A 509 -27.06 -2.28 30.79
C LEU A 509 -26.33 -3.24 31.74
N GLN A 510 -26.02 -4.46 31.27
CA GLN A 510 -25.25 -5.43 32.03
C GLN A 510 -23.83 -4.91 32.30
N LEU A 511 -23.19 -4.28 31.32
CA LEU A 511 -21.87 -3.66 31.50
C LEU A 511 -21.93 -2.54 32.55
N LEU A 512 -22.91 -1.64 32.47
CA LEU A 512 -23.11 -0.55 33.43
C LEU A 512 -23.48 -1.06 34.83
N HIS A 513 -24.16 -2.20 34.92
CA HIS A 513 -24.43 -2.86 36.20
C HIS A 513 -23.15 -3.43 36.82
N CYS A 514 -22.31 -4.10 36.02
CA CYS A 514 -21.01 -4.61 36.45
C CYS A 514 -20.01 -3.49 36.77
N PHE A 515 -20.10 -2.37 36.06
CA PHE A 515 -19.23 -1.20 36.21
C PHE A 515 -20.06 0.09 36.36
N PRO A 516 -20.61 0.37 37.56
CA PRO A 516 -21.45 1.54 37.79
C PRO A 516 -20.71 2.86 37.56
N PRO A 517 -21.35 3.87 36.92
CA PRO A 517 -20.70 5.14 36.58
C PRO A 517 -20.30 5.99 37.80
N GLU A 518 -20.88 5.74 38.98
CA GLU A 518 -20.63 6.50 40.21
C GLU A 518 -19.55 5.89 41.13
N HIS A 519 -19.07 4.68 40.84
CA HIS A 519 -17.95 4.13 41.60
C HIS A 519 -16.63 4.74 41.10
N GLY A 520 -16.05 5.63 41.91
CA GLY A 520 -14.68 6.13 41.80
C GLY A 520 -13.58 5.06 41.94
N ALA A 521 -13.85 3.81 41.57
CA ALA A 521 -12.92 2.69 41.62
C ALA A 521 -12.07 2.55 40.33
N MET A 522 -11.77 3.67 39.66
CA MET A 522 -10.67 3.73 38.67
C MET A 522 -9.45 4.49 39.21
N ASP A 523 -9.37 4.78 40.50
CA ASP A 523 -8.21 5.47 41.11
C ASP A 523 -6.93 4.61 41.20
N GLN A 524 -7.00 3.30 40.97
CA GLN A 524 -5.79 2.45 40.88
C GLN A 524 -5.24 2.32 39.46
N CYS A 525 -5.87 2.94 38.46
CA CYS A 525 -5.33 3.00 37.11
C CYS A 525 -5.87 4.24 36.40
N GLN A 526 -5.21 5.39 36.58
CA GLN A 526 -5.46 6.62 35.79
C GLN A 526 -5.50 6.35 34.28
N HIS A 527 -4.92 5.22 33.84
CA HIS A 527 -4.95 4.73 32.47
C HIS A 527 -6.34 4.36 31.92
N LYS A 528 -7.31 3.96 32.78
CA LYS A 528 -8.63 3.50 32.33
C LYS A 528 -9.64 4.64 32.14
N GLN A 529 -9.60 5.70 32.95
CA GLN A 529 -10.56 6.80 32.85
C GLN A 529 -10.49 7.55 31.51
N THR A 530 -9.31 7.62 30.89
CA THR A 530 -9.10 8.33 29.62
C THR A 530 -9.52 7.53 28.39
N LEU A 531 -9.57 6.19 28.50
CA LEU A 531 -9.84 5.27 27.38
C LEU A 531 -11.27 4.73 27.36
N THR A 532 -12.05 4.94 28.42
CA THR A 532 -13.45 4.49 28.51
C THR A 532 -14.40 5.65 28.27
N ASN A 533 -15.06 5.67 27.11
CA ASN A 533 -16.23 6.53 26.92
C ASN A 533 -17.38 5.98 27.77
N PRO A 534 -18.09 6.81 28.56
CA PRO A 534 -19.27 6.36 29.28
C PRO A 534 -20.31 5.82 28.27
N SER A 535 -20.62 4.54 28.38
CA SER A 535 -21.62 3.88 27.52
C SER A 535 -23.02 4.35 27.90
N SER A 536 -23.89 4.56 26.92
CA SER A 536 -25.33 4.80 27.14
C SER A 536 -26.14 3.79 26.33
N SER A 537 -27.20 3.24 26.92
CA SER A 537 -28.17 2.45 26.17
C SER A 537 -28.82 3.30 25.07
N LEU A 538 -29.05 2.71 23.89
CA LEU A 538 -29.71 3.43 22.78
C LEU A 538 -31.21 3.65 23.02
N VAL A 539 -31.78 2.98 24.02
CA VAL A 539 -33.14 3.23 24.50
C VAL A 539 -33.04 4.01 25.81
N ARG A 540 -33.55 5.24 25.81
CA ARG A 540 -33.98 5.95 27.02
C ARG A 540 -35.48 5.86 27.14
#